data_AF-A0A480ABD7-F1
#
_entry.id   AF-A0A480ABD7-F1
#
_cell.length_a   1.000
_cell.length_b   1.000
_cell.length_c   1.000
_cell.angle_alpha   90.00
_cell.angle_beta   90.00
_cell.angle_gamma   90.00
#
_symmetry.space_group_name_H-M   'P 1'
#
loop_
_entity.id
_entity.type
_entity.pdbx_description
1 polymer ?
#
loop_
_entity_poly.entity_id
_entity_poly.type
_entity_poly.pdbx_seq_one_letter_code
_entity_poly.pdbx_strand_id
1 'polypeptide(L)'
;MNLETSLRPAIRKLIHSSQVKPEAVGVIVAGLENENVTAEDWETLFNKEGAEIAIKQKIYSPQLVRLITLRAIVIPETLPEFLAWLNMQRVKKLDQHQTISLELQKDIGLLFPRPQEQLTKGINYLLMNLLNQQISVDCVYWLLTTDGSAWAYAQKEFITDVKYDLQLIDDYSTGQLDQKFFNRLKSRKQIWATLISNWQGIQKGNHKSEEYQPLAELLARLKEYELAAYFYQVSQGNVNNDLFYKMAYEKYLQIHPHPTNVPYQKYRNSHITVYGLQIKRKPTLVEFIDHVLYFITLEVDMKIRFVVPISLLILVSGWFIGAKSWESYTDKTDIEKSLCSKTFEKDDKNKDIKNCQVIVLNPGYSFSEIKQLIPAVVKDVINEKTKQNPGAVEQTEENIKKEVLEKLESLTGSTALQYEDLNSGNEPTLESQKQWVTAIYNYQIKKNETYKKIIADANNGSGDNQCNLQIGICLWPLGQNTTTSNGVNDVRSSELYKKLKNDISAAMKPQQSTVNSQ
;
A
#
# COMPACT_ATOMS: atom_id res chain seq x y z
N MET A 1 33.45 7.82 -44.77
CA MET A 1 33.99 6.52 -44.32
C MET A 1 33.19 5.44 -45.01
N ASN A 2 33.79 4.51 -45.76
CA ASN A 2 33.03 3.39 -46.31
C ASN A 2 32.74 2.39 -45.18
N LEU A 3 31.46 2.29 -44.84
CA LEU A 3 30.89 1.64 -43.66
C LEU A 3 31.39 0.19 -43.47
N GLU A 4 31.39 -0.58 -44.56
CA GLU A 4 31.80 -1.99 -44.54
C GLU A 4 33.33 -2.16 -44.51
N THR A 5 34.08 -1.24 -45.11
CA THR A 5 35.54 -1.35 -45.21
C THR A 5 36.29 -1.00 -43.92
N SER A 6 35.67 -0.25 -43.01
CA SER A 6 36.34 0.23 -41.79
C SER A 6 35.69 -0.25 -40.49
N LEU A 7 34.35 -0.20 -40.37
CA LEU A 7 33.66 -0.53 -39.12
C LEU A 7 33.58 -2.04 -38.88
N ARG A 8 33.29 -2.82 -39.92
CA ARG A 8 33.18 -4.29 -39.81
C ARG A 8 34.49 -4.94 -39.33
N PRO A 9 35.69 -4.60 -39.87
CA PRO A 9 36.95 -5.10 -39.34
C PRO A 9 37.20 -4.69 -37.88
N ALA A 10 36.80 -3.47 -37.48
CA ALA A 10 36.93 -3.01 -36.10
C ALA A 10 36.06 -3.82 -35.14
N ILE A 11 34.79 -4.08 -35.49
CA ILE A 11 33.89 -4.97 -34.73
C ILE A 11 34.56 -6.34 -34.54
N ARG A 12 35.00 -6.97 -35.63
CA ARG A 12 35.70 -8.28 -35.59
C ARG A 12 36.90 -8.27 -34.66
N LYS A 13 37.72 -7.21 -34.74
CA LYS A 13 38.91 -7.05 -33.91
C LYS A 13 38.55 -6.97 -32.41
N LEU A 14 37.44 -6.33 -32.07
CA LEU A 14 36.94 -6.23 -30.70
C LEU A 14 36.35 -7.56 -30.18
N ILE A 15 35.62 -8.31 -31.01
CA ILE A 15 34.95 -9.54 -30.55
C ILE A 15 35.87 -10.77 -30.52
N HIS A 16 36.86 -10.84 -31.42
CA HIS A 16 37.74 -12.01 -31.54
C HIS A 16 39.06 -11.87 -30.76
N SER A 17 39.49 -10.66 -30.39
CA SER A 17 40.73 -10.48 -29.62
C SER A 17 40.52 -10.79 -28.14
N SER A 18 41.53 -11.34 -27.47
CA SER A 18 41.52 -11.52 -26.02
C SER A 18 41.61 -10.20 -25.25
N GLN A 19 42.15 -9.15 -25.88
CA GLN A 19 42.30 -7.81 -25.29
C GLN A 19 41.64 -6.77 -26.20
N VAL A 20 40.93 -5.81 -25.61
CA VAL A 20 40.37 -4.68 -26.36
C VAL A 20 41.49 -3.83 -26.94
N LYS A 21 41.38 -3.55 -28.24
CA LYS A 21 42.38 -2.79 -29.00
C LYS A 21 41.92 -1.32 -29.14
N PRO A 22 42.63 -0.34 -28.56
CA PRO A 22 42.23 1.07 -28.59
C PRO A 22 41.97 1.63 -29.99
N GLU A 23 42.74 1.20 -30.98
CA GLU A 23 42.57 1.61 -32.38
C GLU A 23 41.24 1.13 -32.97
N ALA A 24 40.75 -0.04 -32.57
CA ALA A 24 39.45 -0.54 -33.02
C ALA A 24 38.32 0.21 -32.30
N VAL A 25 38.49 0.55 -31.02
CA VAL A 25 37.57 1.41 -30.29
C VAL A 25 37.45 2.79 -30.95
N GLY A 26 38.58 3.42 -31.31
CA GLY A 26 38.59 4.72 -31.98
C GLY A 26 37.83 4.72 -33.31
N VAL A 27 37.89 3.62 -34.06
CA VAL A 27 37.11 3.45 -35.30
C VAL A 27 35.60 3.39 -35.03
N ILE A 28 35.18 2.71 -33.96
CA ILE A 28 33.76 2.67 -33.56
C ILE A 28 33.29 4.06 -33.11
N VAL A 29 34.08 4.77 -32.30
CA VAL A 29 33.78 6.15 -31.86
C VAL A 29 33.62 7.09 -33.05
N ALA A 30 34.56 7.08 -34.00
CA ALA A 30 34.46 7.89 -35.21
C ALA A 30 33.24 7.53 -36.08
N GLY A 31 32.82 6.26 -36.05
CA GLY A 31 31.58 5.82 -36.69
C GLY A 31 30.32 6.38 -36.01
N LEU A 32 30.31 6.47 -34.69
CA LEU A 32 29.20 7.03 -33.91
C LEU A 32 29.06 8.56 -34.07
N GLU A 33 30.18 9.26 -34.30
CA GLU A 33 30.21 10.71 -34.56
C GLU A 33 29.83 11.07 -36.01
N ASN A 34 29.80 10.09 -36.91
CA ASN A 34 29.49 10.33 -38.31
C ASN A 34 27.98 10.25 -38.55
N GLU A 35 27.36 11.41 -38.79
CA GLU A 35 25.91 11.55 -39.05
C GLU A 35 25.40 10.75 -40.27
N ASN A 36 26.29 10.34 -41.18
CA ASN A 36 25.90 9.50 -42.33
C ASN A 36 25.75 8.01 -41.99
N VAL A 37 26.12 7.60 -40.77
CA VAL A 37 25.97 6.22 -40.29
C VAL A 37 24.71 6.15 -39.46
N THR A 38 23.68 5.49 -39.99
CA THR A 38 22.39 5.37 -39.31
C THR A 38 22.38 4.22 -38.30
N ALA A 39 21.36 4.18 -37.43
CA ALA A 39 21.15 3.03 -36.55
C ALA A 39 20.89 1.72 -37.34
N GLU A 40 20.24 1.81 -38.50
CA GLU A 40 19.97 0.66 -39.38
C GLU A 40 21.26 0.12 -40.03
N ASP A 41 22.20 1.01 -40.37
CA ASP A 41 23.52 0.63 -40.84
C ASP A 41 24.30 -0.16 -39.77
N TRP A 42 24.27 0.31 -38.53
CA TRP A 42 24.88 -0.40 -37.40
C TRP A 42 24.22 -1.76 -37.18
N GLU A 43 22.89 -1.82 -37.17
CA GLU A 43 22.13 -3.05 -36.99
C GLU A 43 22.50 -4.09 -38.07
N THR A 44 22.60 -3.63 -39.32
CA THR A 44 23.01 -4.47 -40.46
C THR A 44 24.43 -5.01 -40.27
N LEU A 45 25.37 -4.20 -39.77
CA LEU A 45 26.74 -4.63 -39.49
C LEU A 45 26.79 -5.73 -38.41
N PHE A 46 26.09 -5.54 -37.30
CA PHE A 46 26.06 -6.54 -36.23
C PHE A 46 25.36 -7.83 -36.67
N ASN A 47 24.29 -7.73 -37.45
CA ASN A 47 23.56 -8.90 -37.95
C ASN A 47 24.38 -9.70 -38.96
N LYS A 48 25.19 -9.05 -39.82
CA LYS A 48 26.19 -9.71 -40.68
C LYS A 48 27.26 -10.49 -39.91
N GLU A 49 27.52 -10.13 -38.65
CA GLU A 49 28.44 -10.86 -37.75
C GLU A 49 27.73 -11.89 -36.86
N GLY A 50 26.41 -12.08 -37.05
CA GLY A 50 25.64 -13.14 -36.41
C GLY A 50 24.83 -12.72 -35.18
N ALA A 51 24.65 -11.41 -34.92
CA ALA A 51 23.93 -10.94 -33.74
C ALA A 51 22.47 -11.44 -33.68
N GLU A 52 21.70 -11.24 -34.75
CA GLU A 52 20.32 -11.72 -34.86
C GLU A 52 20.19 -13.24 -34.64
N ILE A 53 21.10 -14.02 -35.24
CA ILE A 53 21.11 -15.48 -35.11
C ILE A 53 21.41 -15.87 -33.65
N ALA A 54 22.39 -15.23 -33.02
CA ALA A 54 22.75 -15.48 -31.64
C ALA A 54 21.58 -15.22 -30.68
N ILE A 55 20.83 -14.15 -30.91
CA ILE A 55 19.65 -13.79 -30.11
C ILE A 55 18.52 -14.80 -30.32
N LYS A 56 18.12 -15.03 -31.57
CA LYS A 56 17.01 -15.94 -31.91
C LYS A 56 17.26 -17.39 -31.47
N GLN A 57 18.49 -17.86 -31.60
CA GLN A 57 18.87 -19.25 -31.28
C GLN A 57 19.47 -19.41 -29.87
N LYS A 58 19.60 -18.33 -29.09
CA LYS A 58 20.18 -18.33 -27.74
C LYS A 58 21.59 -18.95 -27.68
N ILE A 59 22.51 -18.50 -28.55
CA ILE A 59 23.87 -19.05 -28.69
C ILE A 59 24.90 -18.20 -27.92
N TYR A 60 25.49 -18.75 -26.87
CA TYR A 60 26.39 -18.01 -25.96
C TYR A 60 27.88 -18.31 -26.15
N SER A 61 28.40 -18.23 -27.38
CA SER A 61 29.86 -18.31 -27.57
C SER A 61 30.54 -17.03 -27.04
N PRO A 62 31.80 -17.09 -26.57
CA PRO A 62 32.51 -15.89 -26.08
C PRO A 62 32.50 -14.72 -27.07
N GLN A 63 32.62 -15.02 -28.36
CA GLN A 63 32.63 -14.04 -29.44
C GLN A 63 31.24 -13.40 -29.62
N LEU A 64 30.18 -14.20 -29.57
CA LEU A 64 28.81 -13.71 -29.70
C LEU A 64 28.39 -12.91 -28.46
N VAL A 65 28.79 -13.31 -27.26
CA VAL A 65 28.58 -12.52 -26.04
C VAL A 65 29.21 -11.13 -26.19
N ARG A 66 30.45 -11.06 -26.67
CA ARG A 66 31.13 -9.78 -26.96
C ARG A 66 30.42 -8.98 -28.04
N LEU A 67 29.95 -9.63 -29.11
CA LEU A 67 29.22 -9.00 -30.21
C LEU A 67 27.91 -8.35 -29.73
N ILE A 68 27.06 -9.08 -28.99
CA ILE A 68 25.80 -8.54 -28.48
C ILE A 68 26.05 -7.46 -27.43
N THR A 69 27.07 -7.62 -26.57
CA THR A 69 27.46 -6.58 -25.61
C THR A 69 27.86 -5.29 -26.33
N LEU A 70 28.70 -5.38 -27.37
CA LEU A 70 29.10 -4.22 -28.17
C LEU A 70 27.91 -3.59 -28.90
N ARG A 71 26.98 -4.41 -29.44
CA ARG A 71 25.74 -3.93 -30.07
C ARG A 71 24.91 -3.10 -29.10
N ALA A 72 24.76 -3.55 -27.86
CA ALA A 72 24.00 -2.82 -26.83
C ALA A 72 24.63 -1.47 -26.43
N ILE A 73 25.94 -1.32 -26.57
CA ILE A 73 26.65 -0.05 -26.34
C ILE A 73 26.49 0.90 -27.54
N VAL A 74 26.58 0.36 -28.76
CA VAL A 74 26.55 1.15 -30.01
C VAL A 74 25.12 1.54 -30.42
N ILE A 75 24.14 0.66 -30.16
CA ILE A 75 22.73 0.83 -30.48
C ILE A 75 21.92 0.75 -29.17
N PRO A 76 21.76 1.86 -28.43
CA PRO A 76 21.21 1.83 -27.07
C PRO A 76 19.79 1.25 -26.96
N GLU A 77 19.00 1.35 -28.03
CA GLU A 77 17.68 0.72 -28.21
C GLU A 77 17.68 -0.78 -27.90
N THR A 78 18.81 -1.44 -28.15
CA THR A 78 18.96 -2.91 -28.08
C THR A 78 19.39 -3.40 -26.70
N LEU A 79 19.67 -2.49 -25.77
CA LEU A 79 20.07 -2.81 -24.41
C LEU A 79 19.06 -3.70 -23.64
N PRO A 80 17.73 -3.48 -23.70
CA PRO A 80 16.77 -4.38 -23.08
C PRO A 80 16.81 -5.80 -23.64
N GLU A 81 16.95 -5.94 -24.97
CA GLU A 81 17.06 -7.23 -25.67
C GLU A 81 18.34 -7.97 -25.24
N PHE A 82 19.46 -7.26 -25.15
CA PHE A 82 20.72 -7.82 -24.64
C PHE A 82 20.57 -8.35 -23.21
N LEU A 83 19.96 -7.57 -22.29
CA LEU A 83 19.79 -8.00 -20.90
C LEU A 83 18.86 -9.20 -20.76
N ALA A 84 17.79 -9.24 -21.56
CA ALA A 84 16.90 -10.40 -21.62
C ALA A 84 17.63 -11.64 -22.18
N TRP A 85 18.42 -11.44 -23.24
CA TRP A 85 19.20 -12.50 -23.87
C TRP A 85 20.27 -13.06 -22.95
N LEU A 86 21.03 -12.21 -22.24
CA LEU A 86 22.07 -12.64 -21.29
C LEU A 86 21.48 -13.38 -20.06
N ASN A 87 20.15 -13.52 -20.00
CA ASN A 87 19.39 -14.24 -18.97
C ASN A 87 19.74 -13.77 -17.55
N MET A 88 19.74 -12.45 -17.36
CA MET A 88 20.07 -11.80 -16.09
C MET A 88 18.98 -11.99 -15.04
N GLN A 89 18.77 -13.21 -14.53
CA GLN A 89 17.86 -13.46 -13.41
C GLN A 89 18.66 -13.80 -12.15
N ARG A 90 18.45 -13.03 -11.06
CA ARG A 90 18.98 -13.25 -9.69
C ARG A 90 19.98 -14.41 -9.54
N VAL A 91 21.26 -14.19 -9.86
CA VAL A 91 22.30 -15.17 -9.49
C VAL A 91 23.23 -14.56 -8.46
N LYS A 92 23.37 -15.24 -7.31
CA LYS A 92 24.36 -14.92 -6.28
C LYS A 92 25.81 -15.09 -6.76
N LYS A 93 26.03 -15.62 -7.97
CA LYS A 93 27.34 -15.87 -8.58
C LYS A 93 27.28 -15.58 -10.07
N LEU A 94 28.24 -14.80 -10.55
CA LEU A 94 28.38 -14.42 -11.95
C LEU A 94 28.62 -15.67 -12.81
N ASP A 95 27.90 -15.81 -13.91
CA ASP A 95 28.17 -16.86 -14.89
C ASP A 95 29.31 -16.47 -15.86
N GLN A 96 29.77 -17.43 -16.66
CA GLN A 96 30.88 -17.20 -17.59
C GLN A 96 30.54 -16.17 -18.67
N HIS A 97 29.30 -16.12 -19.16
CA HIS A 97 28.87 -15.20 -20.20
C HIS A 97 28.77 -13.77 -19.66
N GLN A 98 28.24 -13.61 -18.45
CA GLN A 98 28.22 -12.36 -17.71
C GLN A 98 29.64 -11.84 -17.46
N THR A 99 30.57 -12.73 -17.08
CA THR A 99 31.99 -12.38 -16.88
C THR A 99 32.61 -11.84 -18.17
N ILE A 100 32.43 -12.55 -19.29
CA ILE A 100 32.96 -12.13 -20.60
C ILE A 100 32.38 -10.77 -21.02
N SER A 101 31.08 -10.55 -20.78
CA SER A 101 30.43 -9.27 -21.07
C SER A 101 31.01 -8.13 -20.23
N LEU A 102 31.14 -8.32 -18.91
CA LEU A 102 31.66 -7.29 -18.00
C LEU A 102 33.13 -6.96 -18.26
N GLU A 103 33.97 -7.95 -18.59
CA GLU A 103 35.36 -7.72 -18.99
C GLU A 103 35.42 -6.81 -20.22
N LEU A 104 34.62 -7.11 -21.25
CA LEU A 104 34.55 -6.26 -22.44
C LEU A 104 34.05 -4.85 -22.10
N GLN A 105 32.98 -4.73 -21.31
CA GLN A 105 32.41 -3.44 -20.92
C GLN A 105 33.41 -2.58 -20.15
N LYS A 106 34.17 -3.18 -19.23
CA LYS A 106 35.22 -2.50 -18.46
C LYS A 106 36.32 -1.97 -19.37
N ASP A 107 36.84 -2.82 -20.25
CA ASP A 107 37.93 -2.47 -21.15
C ASP A 107 37.52 -1.40 -22.17
N ILE A 108 36.30 -1.53 -22.72
CA ILE A 108 35.71 -0.53 -23.62
C ILE A 108 35.45 0.79 -22.87
N GLY A 109 34.88 0.73 -21.68
CA GLY A 109 34.53 1.90 -20.87
C GLY A 109 35.72 2.80 -20.55
N LEU A 110 36.93 2.23 -20.40
CA LEU A 110 38.17 2.98 -20.17
C LEU A 110 38.69 3.70 -21.43
N LEU A 111 38.35 3.22 -22.62
CA LEU A 111 38.90 3.67 -23.90
C LEU A 111 37.94 4.59 -24.67
N PHE A 112 36.64 4.54 -24.36
CA PHE A 112 35.68 5.49 -24.88
C PHE A 112 35.86 6.84 -24.15
N PRO A 113 36.19 7.95 -24.83
CA PRO A 113 36.53 9.22 -24.19
C PRO A 113 35.43 9.83 -23.31
N ARG A 114 34.19 9.34 -23.39
CA ARG A 114 33.03 9.57 -22.50
C ARG A 114 31.84 8.92 -23.21
N PRO A 115 31.51 7.65 -22.96
CA PRO A 115 30.29 7.07 -23.50
C PRO A 115 29.06 7.55 -22.70
N GLN A 116 29.02 8.81 -22.22
CA GLN A 116 27.86 9.34 -21.50
C GLN A 116 26.63 9.32 -22.41
N GLU A 117 26.73 9.82 -23.64
CA GLU A 117 25.52 9.97 -24.45
C GLU A 117 24.88 8.63 -24.82
N GLN A 118 25.63 7.65 -25.31
CA GLN A 118 25.06 6.34 -25.68
C GLN A 118 24.63 5.53 -24.46
N LEU A 119 25.41 5.52 -23.38
CA LEU A 119 25.02 4.80 -22.16
C LEU A 119 23.80 5.44 -21.51
N THR A 120 23.72 6.77 -21.45
CA THR A 120 22.57 7.52 -20.93
C THR A 120 21.33 7.34 -21.83
N LYS A 121 21.50 7.33 -23.16
CA LYS A 121 20.42 6.94 -24.09
C LYS A 121 19.92 5.52 -23.81
N GLY A 122 20.84 4.58 -23.55
CA GLY A 122 20.50 3.20 -23.20
C GLY A 122 19.72 3.11 -21.90
N ILE A 123 20.14 3.85 -20.87
CA ILE A 123 19.39 3.95 -19.61
C ILE A 123 17.98 4.50 -19.86
N ASN A 124 17.82 5.53 -20.68
CA ASN A 124 16.49 6.07 -21.02
C ASN A 124 15.58 5.02 -21.68
N TYR A 125 16.12 4.15 -22.55
CA TYR A 125 15.35 3.03 -23.10
C TYR A 125 14.99 1.99 -22.04
N LEU A 126 15.92 1.67 -21.15
CA LEU A 126 15.66 0.76 -20.03
C LEU A 126 14.59 1.28 -19.09
N LEU A 127 14.55 2.58 -18.81
CA LEU A 127 13.51 3.18 -17.98
C LEU A 127 12.12 3.00 -18.59
N MET A 128 11.97 3.25 -19.90
CA MET A 128 10.69 2.99 -20.59
C MET A 128 10.27 1.52 -20.46
N ASN A 129 11.21 0.59 -20.66
CA ASN A 129 10.94 -0.84 -20.50
C ASN A 129 10.62 -1.21 -19.03
N LEU A 130 11.24 -0.55 -18.07
CA LEU A 130 11.03 -0.76 -16.64
C LEU A 130 9.63 -0.28 -16.23
N LEU A 131 9.21 0.91 -16.67
CA LEU A 131 7.85 1.43 -16.44
C LEU A 131 6.78 0.54 -17.08
N ASN A 132 7.07 -0.01 -18.26
CA ASN A 132 6.21 -0.96 -18.96
C ASN A 132 6.32 -2.40 -18.42
N GLN A 133 7.08 -2.64 -17.35
CA GLN A 133 7.31 -3.95 -16.73
C GLN A 133 7.88 -5.02 -17.69
N GLN A 134 8.53 -4.60 -18.78
CA GLN A 134 9.19 -5.47 -19.76
C GLN A 134 10.57 -5.93 -19.28
N ILE A 135 11.14 -5.25 -18.29
CA ILE A 135 12.38 -5.63 -17.62
C ILE A 135 12.23 -5.49 -16.10
N SER A 136 12.93 -6.35 -15.35
CA SER A 136 12.85 -6.35 -13.89
C SER A 136 13.76 -5.29 -13.25
N VAL A 137 13.37 -4.84 -12.05
CA VAL A 137 14.21 -3.98 -11.19
C VAL A 137 15.56 -4.63 -10.90
N ASP A 138 15.60 -5.95 -10.71
CA ASP A 138 16.83 -6.70 -10.43
C ASP A 138 17.84 -6.57 -11.58
N CYS A 139 17.39 -6.66 -12.84
CA CYS A 139 18.24 -6.53 -14.02
C CYS A 139 18.85 -5.13 -14.11
N VAL A 140 18.02 -4.09 -13.97
CA VAL A 140 18.47 -2.69 -14.09
C VAL A 140 19.40 -2.34 -12.93
N TYR A 141 19.06 -2.77 -11.71
CA TYR A 141 19.91 -2.57 -10.53
C TYR A 141 21.29 -3.20 -10.72
N TRP A 142 21.35 -4.45 -11.17
CA TRP A 142 22.63 -5.12 -11.45
C TRP A 142 23.45 -4.34 -12.47
N LEU A 143 22.84 -3.91 -13.59
CA LEU A 143 23.55 -3.18 -14.64
C LEU A 143 24.18 -1.89 -14.11
N LEU A 144 23.45 -1.16 -13.27
CA LEU A 144 23.88 0.13 -12.76
C LEU A 144 24.85 0.04 -11.57
N THR A 145 25.01 -1.13 -10.95
CA THR A 145 25.80 -1.27 -9.70
C THR A 145 26.94 -2.26 -9.78
N THR A 146 26.98 -3.11 -10.81
CA THR A 146 28.01 -4.17 -10.91
C THR A 146 29.35 -3.60 -11.33
N ASP A 147 30.39 -3.96 -10.58
CA ASP A 147 31.77 -3.62 -10.90
C ASP A 147 32.15 -4.13 -12.30
N GLY A 148 32.71 -3.25 -13.12
CA GLY A 148 33.05 -3.54 -14.51
C GLY A 148 31.93 -3.28 -15.52
N SER A 149 30.70 -2.99 -15.07
CA SER A 149 29.64 -2.53 -15.96
C SER A 149 29.97 -1.14 -16.52
N ALA A 150 29.82 -0.95 -17.83
CA ALA A 150 30.01 0.35 -18.45
C ALA A 150 28.93 1.35 -17.98
N TRP A 151 27.70 0.88 -17.80
CA TRP A 151 26.56 1.71 -17.39
C TRP A 151 26.61 2.13 -15.91
N ALA A 152 27.39 1.46 -15.07
CA ALA A 152 27.60 1.88 -13.69
C ALA A 152 28.22 3.29 -13.62
N TYR A 153 29.06 3.66 -14.58
CA TYR A 153 29.63 5.01 -14.68
C TYR A 153 28.61 6.08 -15.06
N ALA A 154 27.55 5.71 -15.79
CA ALA A 154 26.47 6.61 -16.18
C ALA A 154 25.36 6.74 -15.10
N GLN A 155 25.38 5.89 -14.06
CA GLN A 155 24.38 5.90 -12.99
C GLN A 155 24.22 7.30 -12.35
N LYS A 156 25.33 7.96 -12.01
CA LYS A 156 25.29 9.28 -11.34
C LYS A 156 24.68 10.36 -12.23
N GLU A 157 25.00 10.34 -13.52
CA GLU A 157 24.42 11.26 -14.49
C GLU A 157 22.93 11.00 -14.65
N PHE A 158 22.52 9.72 -14.79
CA PHE A 158 21.12 9.33 -14.80
C PHE A 158 20.34 9.87 -13.59
N ILE A 159 20.87 9.70 -12.37
CA ILE A 159 20.25 10.25 -11.16
C ILE A 159 20.14 11.78 -11.24
N THR A 160 21.18 12.45 -11.75
CA THR A 160 21.20 13.91 -11.89
C THR A 160 20.17 14.39 -12.92
N ASP A 161 20.04 13.69 -14.05
CA ASP A 161 19.09 13.98 -15.11
C ASP A 161 17.65 13.81 -14.63
N VAL A 162 17.36 12.75 -13.85
CA VAL A 162 16.04 12.59 -13.21
C VAL A 162 15.73 13.74 -12.28
N LYS A 163 16.68 14.14 -11.40
CA LYS A 163 16.48 15.28 -10.48
C LYS A 163 16.22 16.58 -11.24
N TYR A 164 16.96 16.81 -12.33
CA TYR A 164 16.81 17.98 -13.18
C TYR A 164 15.44 17.99 -13.88
N ASP A 165 15.02 16.87 -14.46
CA ASP A 165 13.73 16.75 -15.14
C ASP A 165 12.56 16.94 -14.17
N LEU A 166 12.63 16.36 -12.96
CA LEU A 166 11.60 16.54 -11.94
C LEU A 166 11.50 18.01 -11.49
N GLN A 167 12.63 18.72 -11.35
CA GLN A 167 12.62 20.15 -11.06
C GLN A 167 11.95 20.96 -12.19
N LEU A 168 12.27 20.67 -13.45
CA LEU A 168 11.62 21.32 -14.59
C LEU A 168 10.11 21.07 -14.64
N ILE A 169 9.66 19.88 -14.26
CA ILE A 169 8.24 19.52 -14.21
C ILE A 169 7.53 20.33 -13.12
N ASP A 170 8.14 20.50 -11.94
CA ASP A 170 7.61 21.34 -10.86
C ASP A 170 7.54 22.82 -11.27
N ASP A 171 8.62 23.35 -11.84
CA ASP A 171 8.67 24.73 -12.33
C ASP A 171 7.60 24.99 -13.41
N TYR A 172 7.39 24.05 -14.33
CA TYR A 172 6.30 24.13 -15.31
C TYR A 172 4.92 24.10 -14.63
N SER A 173 4.74 23.19 -13.68
CA SER A 173 3.47 23.01 -12.98
C SER A 173 3.07 24.19 -12.09
N THR A 174 4.06 24.95 -11.62
CA THR A 174 3.85 26.20 -10.86
C THR A 174 3.71 27.43 -11.75
N GLY A 175 3.73 27.28 -13.08
CA GLY A 175 3.57 28.34 -14.06
C GLY A 175 4.83 29.18 -14.31
N GLN A 176 6.00 28.73 -13.84
CA GLN A 176 7.28 29.43 -14.03
C GLN A 176 7.90 29.17 -15.41
N LEU A 177 7.46 28.13 -16.11
CA LEU A 177 7.96 27.75 -17.45
C LEU A 177 6.83 27.61 -18.46
N ASP A 178 7.13 27.88 -19.73
CA ASP A 178 6.25 27.61 -20.86
C ASP A 178 6.42 26.16 -21.38
N GLN A 179 5.60 25.76 -22.36
CA GLN A 179 5.66 24.43 -22.96
C GLN A 179 7.00 24.11 -23.63
N LYS A 180 7.90 25.07 -23.89
CA LYS A 180 9.22 24.77 -24.48
C LYS A 180 10.11 24.00 -23.50
N PHE A 181 9.74 23.89 -22.22
CA PHE A 181 10.47 23.05 -21.26
C PHE A 181 10.57 21.59 -21.68
N PHE A 182 9.60 21.06 -22.44
CA PHE A 182 9.67 19.68 -22.96
C PHE A 182 10.94 19.42 -23.79
N ASN A 183 11.48 20.44 -24.44
CA ASN A 183 12.72 20.34 -25.23
C ASN A 183 13.99 20.34 -24.36
N ARG A 184 13.88 20.67 -23.07
CA ARG A 184 14.99 20.72 -22.12
C ARG A 184 15.13 19.43 -21.30
N LEU A 185 14.12 18.56 -21.32
CA LEU A 185 14.15 17.28 -20.60
C LEU A 185 15.33 16.44 -21.08
N LYS A 186 16.08 15.89 -20.13
CA LYS A 186 17.25 15.04 -20.38
C LYS A 186 16.84 13.60 -20.66
N SER A 187 15.81 13.12 -19.96
CA SER A 187 15.16 11.86 -20.27
C SER A 187 14.13 12.04 -21.38
N ARG A 188 13.77 10.92 -22.01
CA ARG A 188 12.70 10.90 -23.02
C ARG A 188 11.40 11.43 -22.44
N LYS A 189 10.78 12.40 -23.12
CA LYS A 189 9.49 12.99 -22.70
C LYS A 189 8.42 11.94 -22.36
N GLN A 190 8.45 10.78 -23.03
CA GLN A 190 7.51 9.68 -22.81
C GLN A 190 7.62 9.10 -21.40
N ILE A 191 8.80 9.12 -20.77
CA ILE A 191 9.03 8.65 -19.40
C ILE A 191 8.19 9.47 -18.41
N TRP A 192 8.02 10.77 -18.68
CA TRP A 192 7.33 11.70 -17.79
C TRP A 192 5.90 12.03 -18.22
N ALA A 193 5.41 11.45 -19.32
CA ALA A 193 4.14 11.85 -19.92
C ALA A 193 2.95 11.69 -18.95
N THR A 194 2.84 10.53 -18.28
CA THR A 194 1.75 10.30 -17.31
C THR A 194 1.90 11.14 -16.05
N LEU A 195 3.12 11.35 -15.57
CA LEU A 195 3.40 12.21 -14.43
C LEU A 195 2.96 13.65 -14.69
N ILE A 196 3.32 14.20 -15.85
CA ILE A 196 3.00 15.58 -16.24
C ILE A 196 1.50 15.75 -16.47
N SER A 197 0.84 14.82 -17.16
CA SER A 197 -0.59 14.92 -17.46
C SER A 197 -1.47 14.82 -16.20
N ASN A 198 -1.04 14.05 -15.20
CA ASN A 198 -1.81 13.82 -13.97
C ASN A 198 -1.30 14.59 -12.75
N TRP A 199 -0.35 15.51 -12.93
CA TRP A 199 0.37 16.16 -11.82
C TRP A 199 -0.55 16.75 -10.75
N GLN A 200 -1.58 17.51 -11.15
CA GLN A 200 -2.54 18.10 -10.21
C GLN A 200 -3.33 17.04 -9.43
N GLY A 201 -3.67 15.91 -10.08
CA GLY A 201 -4.34 14.79 -9.44
C GLY A 201 -3.45 14.10 -8.42
N ILE A 202 -2.17 13.93 -8.76
CA ILE A 202 -1.14 13.33 -7.89
C ILE A 202 -0.91 14.22 -6.65
N GLN A 203 -0.73 15.54 -6.83
CA GLN A 203 -0.55 16.48 -5.72
C GLN A 203 -1.73 16.47 -4.73
N LYS A 204 -2.96 16.37 -5.24
CA LYS A 204 -4.18 16.28 -4.41
C LYS A 204 -4.37 14.90 -3.78
N GLY A 205 -3.65 13.88 -4.24
CA GLY A 205 -3.84 12.48 -3.83
C GLY A 205 -5.03 11.79 -4.50
N ASN A 206 -5.58 12.38 -5.56
CA ASN A 206 -6.74 11.87 -6.31
C ASN A 206 -6.34 10.95 -7.47
N HIS A 207 -5.07 10.92 -7.84
CA HIS A 207 -4.53 10.07 -8.89
C HIS A 207 -3.26 9.37 -8.42
N LYS A 208 -3.06 8.16 -8.91
CA LYS A 208 -1.86 7.35 -8.69
C LYS A 208 -1.37 6.84 -10.03
N SER A 209 -0.07 6.90 -10.25
CA SER A 209 0.57 6.41 -11.47
C SER A 209 1.43 5.19 -11.11
N GLU A 210 0.77 4.05 -10.99
CA GLU A 210 1.35 2.79 -10.51
C GLU A 210 2.54 2.31 -11.36
N GLU A 211 2.62 2.71 -12.63
CA GLU A 211 3.72 2.38 -13.54
C GLU A 211 5.09 2.89 -13.06
N TYR A 212 5.13 3.90 -12.17
CA TYR A 212 6.38 4.41 -11.60
C TYR A 212 6.87 3.60 -10.38
N GLN A 213 6.11 2.62 -9.89
CA GLN A 213 6.52 1.80 -8.76
C GLN A 213 7.87 1.08 -9.00
N PRO A 214 8.13 0.43 -10.15
CA PRO A 214 9.44 -0.18 -10.42
C PRO A 214 10.61 0.81 -10.37
N LEU A 215 10.39 2.07 -10.79
CA LEU A 215 11.39 3.12 -10.68
C LEU A 215 11.65 3.50 -9.22
N ALA A 216 10.59 3.60 -8.39
CA ALA A 216 10.71 3.82 -6.96
C ALA A 216 11.52 2.72 -6.26
N GLU A 217 11.24 1.45 -6.60
CA GLU A 217 11.96 0.28 -6.09
C GLU A 217 13.45 0.29 -6.49
N LEU A 218 13.75 0.61 -7.75
CA LEU A 218 15.13 0.76 -8.23
C LEU A 218 15.89 1.80 -7.43
N LEU A 219 15.32 3.01 -7.29
CA LEU A 219 15.94 4.12 -6.58
C LEU A 219 16.13 3.83 -5.09
N ALA A 220 15.19 3.12 -4.46
CA ALA A 220 15.32 2.71 -3.06
C ALA A 220 16.53 1.78 -2.86
N ARG A 221 16.78 0.85 -3.80
CA ARG A 221 17.94 -0.05 -3.77
C ARG A 221 19.24 0.66 -4.08
N LEU A 222 19.21 1.67 -4.94
CA LEU A 222 20.34 2.58 -5.19
C LEU A 222 20.60 3.53 -4.01
N LYS A 223 19.75 3.51 -2.98
CA LYS A 223 19.80 4.40 -1.80
C LYS A 223 19.55 5.87 -2.13
N GLU A 224 18.89 6.16 -3.26
CA GLU A 224 18.42 7.49 -3.61
C GLU A 224 17.05 7.74 -2.94
N TYR A 225 17.05 7.86 -1.61
CA TYR A 225 15.81 7.80 -0.82
C TYR A 225 14.83 8.95 -1.11
N GLU A 226 15.32 10.15 -1.44
CA GLU A 226 14.47 11.28 -1.82
C GLU A 226 13.69 11.01 -3.12
N LEU A 227 14.38 10.51 -4.15
CA LEU A 227 13.73 10.12 -5.40
C LEU A 227 12.83 8.89 -5.22
N ALA A 228 13.26 7.91 -4.43
CA ALA A 228 12.46 6.72 -4.15
C ALA A 228 11.15 7.10 -3.46
N ALA A 229 11.21 7.95 -2.43
CA ALA A 229 10.04 8.44 -1.72
C ALA A 229 9.10 9.22 -2.65
N TYR A 230 9.65 10.06 -3.54
CA TYR A 230 8.88 10.76 -4.57
C TYR A 230 8.11 9.79 -5.46
N PHE A 231 8.76 8.79 -6.06
CA PHE A 231 8.06 7.86 -6.95
C PHE A 231 7.14 6.88 -6.23
N TYR A 232 7.39 6.53 -4.96
CA TYR A 232 6.40 5.82 -4.13
C TYR A 232 5.18 6.70 -3.82
N GLN A 233 5.37 8.00 -3.56
CA GLN A 233 4.26 8.93 -3.39
C GLN A 233 3.43 9.05 -4.69
N VAL A 234 4.07 9.13 -5.86
CA VAL A 234 3.41 9.15 -7.17
C VAL A 234 2.62 7.86 -7.45
N SER A 235 3.22 6.70 -7.16
CA SER A 235 2.64 5.39 -7.51
C SER A 235 1.64 4.86 -6.49
N GLN A 236 1.83 5.13 -5.20
CA GLN A 236 1.03 4.53 -4.12
C GLN A 236 0.23 5.56 -3.31
N GLY A 237 0.59 6.84 -3.40
CA GLY A 237 -0.01 7.94 -2.64
C GLY A 237 0.52 8.08 -1.20
N ASN A 238 1.41 7.20 -0.77
CA ASN A 238 2.11 7.26 0.51
C ASN A 238 3.44 6.50 0.45
N VAL A 239 4.30 6.74 1.44
CA VAL A 239 5.63 6.14 1.56
C VAL A 239 5.72 5.33 2.86
N ASN A 240 6.35 4.15 2.81
CA ASN A 240 6.62 3.38 4.03
C ASN A 240 7.44 4.22 5.03
N ASN A 241 7.11 4.11 6.32
CA ASN A 241 7.80 4.78 7.42
C ASN A 241 9.33 4.60 7.39
N ASP A 242 9.85 3.40 7.12
CA ASP A 242 11.30 3.16 7.06
C ASP A 242 11.98 4.05 5.99
N LEU A 243 11.45 4.05 4.78
CA LEU A 243 11.96 4.89 3.69
C LEU A 243 11.77 6.37 3.97
N PHE A 244 10.60 6.76 4.51
CA PHE A 244 10.31 8.13 4.88
C PHE A 244 11.31 8.67 5.91
N TYR A 245 11.62 7.88 6.94
CA TYR A 245 12.59 8.29 7.97
C TYR A 245 14.02 8.35 7.43
N LYS A 246 14.42 7.43 6.55
CA LYS A 246 15.74 7.50 5.88
C LYS A 246 15.89 8.78 5.05
N MET A 247 14.92 9.06 4.19
CA MET A 247 14.86 10.31 3.41
C MET A 247 14.89 11.54 4.34
N ALA A 248 14.03 11.59 5.36
CA ALA A 248 13.94 12.73 6.26
C ALA A 248 15.25 12.97 7.03
N TYR A 249 15.93 11.91 7.44
CA TYR A 249 17.21 11.99 8.12
C TYR A 249 18.32 12.54 7.22
N GLU A 250 18.42 12.05 5.98
CA GLU A 250 19.40 12.56 5.02
C GLU A 250 19.19 14.05 4.72
N LYS A 251 17.93 14.45 4.47
CA LYS A 251 17.59 15.85 4.23
C LYS A 251 17.88 16.74 5.45
N TYR A 252 17.63 16.22 6.66
CA TYR A 252 18.00 16.89 7.90
C TYR A 252 19.51 17.14 8.00
N LEU A 253 20.34 16.13 7.69
CA LEU A 253 21.81 16.25 7.73
C LEU A 253 22.35 17.25 6.70
N GLN A 254 21.74 17.31 5.51
CA GLN A 254 22.12 18.30 4.48
C GLN A 254 21.87 19.73 4.95
N ILE A 255 20.77 19.98 5.66
CA ILE A 255 20.39 21.31 6.16
C ILE A 255 21.14 21.65 7.47
N HIS A 256 21.47 20.65 8.29
CA HIS A 256 22.12 20.81 9.59
C HIS A 256 23.43 20.00 9.65
N PRO A 257 24.48 20.41 8.93
CA PRO A 257 25.77 19.71 8.94
C PRO A 257 26.43 19.70 10.34
N HIS A 258 26.05 20.64 11.22
CA HIS A 258 26.47 20.72 12.62
C HIS A 258 25.24 20.73 13.54
N PRO A 259 24.66 19.57 13.86
CA PRO A 259 23.37 19.47 14.55
C PRO A 259 23.51 20.00 15.99
N THR A 260 23.01 21.21 16.23
CA THR A 260 23.15 21.83 17.55
C THR A 260 21.83 22.23 18.20
N ASN A 261 20.71 22.44 17.48
CA ASN A 261 19.50 23.00 18.12
C ASN A 261 18.11 22.63 17.55
N VAL A 262 17.98 21.91 16.43
CA VAL A 262 16.65 21.42 15.96
C VAL A 262 16.55 19.92 16.23
N PRO A 263 15.65 19.45 17.11
CA PRO A 263 15.48 18.01 17.32
C PRO A 263 15.02 17.36 16.01
N TYR A 264 15.75 16.36 15.52
CA TYR A 264 15.36 15.53 14.36
C TYR A 264 13.88 15.06 14.45
N GLN A 265 13.39 14.81 15.67
CA GLN A 265 12.00 14.48 15.95
C GLN A 265 10.99 15.53 15.49
N LYS A 266 11.32 16.82 15.56
CA LYS A 266 10.47 17.90 15.05
C LYS A 266 10.50 17.93 13.52
N TYR A 267 11.67 17.71 12.92
CA TYR A 267 11.84 17.68 11.46
C TYR A 267 11.09 16.49 10.83
N ARG A 268 11.22 15.28 11.37
CA ARG A 268 10.55 14.09 10.82
C ARG A 268 9.01 14.14 10.90
N ASN A 269 8.45 15.00 11.74
CA ASN A 269 7.00 15.20 11.89
C ASN A 269 6.50 16.37 11.03
N SER A 270 7.38 17.03 10.28
CA SER A 270 7.03 18.16 9.41
C SER A 270 6.54 17.70 8.03
N HIS A 271 5.92 18.62 7.29
CA HIS A 271 5.55 18.39 5.90
C HIS A 271 6.82 18.44 5.05
N ILE A 272 7.23 17.31 4.49
CA ILE A 272 8.40 17.23 3.62
C ILE A 272 7.92 17.29 2.17
N THR A 273 8.41 18.28 1.43
CA THR A 273 8.17 18.42 -0.02
C THR A 273 9.43 18.05 -0.79
N VAL A 274 9.24 17.33 -1.88
CA VAL A 274 10.30 16.88 -2.81
C VAL A 274 9.79 17.17 -4.22
N TYR A 275 10.51 17.99 -4.99
CA TYR A 275 10.13 18.42 -6.35
C TYR A 275 8.63 18.78 -6.48
N GLY A 276 8.15 19.70 -5.64
CA GLY A 276 6.76 20.14 -5.65
C GLY A 276 5.72 19.16 -5.11
N LEU A 277 6.12 17.96 -4.67
CA LEU A 277 5.23 16.94 -4.16
C LEU A 277 5.38 16.76 -2.65
N GLN A 278 4.27 16.86 -1.91
CA GLN A 278 4.25 16.56 -0.49
C GLN A 278 4.36 15.04 -0.28
N ILE A 279 5.41 14.62 0.42
CA ILE A 279 5.63 13.22 0.77
C ILE A 279 4.86 12.88 2.04
N LYS A 280 3.89 11.97 1.91
CA LYS A 280 3.08 11.50 3.03
C LYS A 280 3.56 10.12 3.45
N ARG A 281 3.98 9.96 4.70
CA ARG A 281 4.23 8.63 5.23
C ARG A 281 2.92 7.88 5.43
N LYS A 282 2.98 6.56 5.29
CA LYS A 282 1.88 5.67 5.63
C LYS A 282 1.62 5.83 7.14
N PRO A 283 0.41 6.26 7.56
CA PRO A 283 0.12 6.47 8.97
C PRO A 283 0.37 5.18 9.75
N THR A 284 0.98 5.30 10.93
CA THR A 284 1.09 4.15 11.83
C THR A 284 -0.29 3.76 12.32
N LEU A 285 -0.47 2.48 12.68
CA LEU A 285 -1.73 2.00 13.23
C LEU A 285 -2.12 2.77 14.51
N VAL A 286 -1.14 3.20 15.31
CA VAL A 286 -1.32 4.08 16.47
C VAL A 286 -1.86 5.45 16.09
N GLU A 287 -1.32 6.11 15.06
CA GLU A 287 -1.81 7.42 14.62
C GLU A 287 -3.16 7.36 13.91
N PHE A 288 -3.43 6.24 13.24
CA PHE A 288 -4.75 5.95 12.70
C PHE A 288 -5.77 5.75 13.83
N ILE A 289 -5.42 4.97 14.86
CA ILE A 289 -6.21 4.82 16.09
C ILE A 289 -6.46 6.18 16.73
N ASP A 290 -5.44 7.03 16.81
CA ASP A 290 -5.55 8.36 17.40
C ASP A 290 -6.50 9.26 16.63
N HIS A 291 -6.44 9.21 15.30
CA HIS A 291 -7.35 9.96 14.46
C HIS A 291 -8.79 9.44 14.59
N VAL A 292 -8.97 8.12 14.67
CA VAL A 292 -10.28 7.49 14.89
C VAL A 292 -10.82 7.83 16.28
N LEU A 293 -10.01 7.76 17.33
CA LEU A 293 -10.40 8.17 18.69
C LEU A 293 -10.76 9.65 18.73
N TYR A 294 -9.93 10.52 18.18
CA TYR A 294 -10.16 11.96 18.11
C TYR A 294 -11.49 12.29 17.43
N PHE A 295 -11.78 11.63 16.30
CA PHE A 295 -13.04 11.78 15.56
C PHE A 295 -14.25 11.32 16.40
N ILE A 296 -14.13 10.17 17.09
CA ILE A 296 -15.19 9.64 17.96
C ILE A 296 -15.43 10.55 19.17
N THR A 297 -14.37 11.13 19.76
CA THR A 297 -14.48 11.99 20.95
C THR A 297 -14.98 13.41 20.66
N LEU A 298 -14.87 13.90 19.43
CA LEU A 298 -15.31 15.25 19.04
C LEU A 298 -16.74 15.31 18.54
N GLU A 299 -17.18 14.30 17.78
CA GLU A 299 -18.54 14.27 17.23
C GLU A 299 -19.57 13.68 18.21
N VAL A 300 -19.12 12.86 19.16
CA VAL A 300 -20.00 12.22 20.13
C VAL A 300 -19.43 12.48 21.52
N ASP A 301 -20.16 13.18 22.37
CA ASP A 301 -19.81 13.50 23.76
C ASP A 301 -19.84 12.23 24.65
N MET A 302 -19.02 11.25 24.29
CA MET A 302 -18.92 9.93 24.93
C MET A 302 -17.73 9.90 25.87
N LYS A 303 -17.97 9.47 27.12
CA LYS A 303 -16.90 9.25 28.11
C LYS A 303 -15.88 8.25 27.56
N ILE A 304 -14.59 8.56 27.71
CA ILE A 304 -13.41 7.79 27.25
C ILE A 304 -13.51 6.27 27.51
N ARG A 305 -14.17 5.85 28.60
CA ARG A 305 -14.42 4.43 28.94
C ARG A 305 -15.22 3.64 27.89
N PHE A 306 -15.98 4.31 27.03
CA PHE A 306 -16.79 3.70 25.97
C PHE A 306 -16.12 3.76 24.58
N VAL A 307 -15.12 4.64 24.41
CA VAL A 307 -14.43 4.85 23.12
C VAL A 307 -13.51 3.67 22.80
N VAL A 308 -12.81 3.15 23.81
CA VAL A 308 -11.77 2.12 23.67
C VAL A 308 -12.33 0.76 23.23
N PRO A 309 -13.45 0.25 23.77
CA PRO A 309 -14.07 -0.99 23.27
C PRO A 309 -14.54 -0.86 21.81
N ILE A 310 -15.06 0.30 21.41
CA ILE A 310 -15.57 0.56 20.06
C ILE A 310 -14.43 0.63 19.04
N SER A 311 -13.31 1.29 19.37
CA SER A 311 -12.13 1.36 18.50
C SER A 311 -11.51 -0.02 18.24
N LEU A 312 -11.51 -0.90 19.24
CA LEU A 312 -11.02 -2.29 19.09
C LEU A 312 -11.95 -3.15 18.23
N LEU A 313 -13.25 -2.90 18.26
CA LEU A 313 -14.24 -3.66 17.49
C LEU A 313 -14.13 -3.37 15.99
N ILE A 314 -13.90 -2.11 15.61
CA ILE A 314 -13.64 -1.70 14.21
C ILE A 314 -12.38 -2.36 13.64
N LEU A 315 -11.35 -2.56 14.48
CA LEU A 315 -10.08 -3.17 14.08
C LEU A 315 -10.19 -4.70 13.92
N VAL A 316 -10.96 -5.38 14.77
CA VAL A 316 -11.11 -6.85 14.74
C VAL A 316 -12.17 -7.29 13.71
N SER A 317 -13.16 -6.46 13.40
CA SER A 317 -14.26 -6.85 12.51
C SER A 317 -13.96 -6.70 11.01
N GLY A 318 -12.75 -6.28 10.62
CA GLY A 318 -12.36 -6.13 9.21
C GLY A 318 -13.21 -5.12 8.42
N TRP A 319 -13.80 -4.13 9.09
CA TRP A 319 -14.86 -3.26 8.53
C TRP A 319 -14.36 -2.19 7.53
N PHE A 320 -13.11 -2.26 7.05
CA PHE A 320 -12.67 -1.44 5.93
C PHE A 320 -12.76 -2.26 4.64
N ILE A 321 -13.79 -1.95 3.83
CA ILE A 321 -13.95 -2.43 2.47
C ILE A 321 -12.69 -2.03 1.67
N GLY A 322 -11.76 -2.97 1.49
CA GLY A 322 -10.59 -2.81 0.62
C GLY A 322 -9.28 -3.50 1.00
N ALA A 323 -9.09 -4.07 2.20
CA ALA A 323 -7.77 -4.57 2.61
C ALA A 323 -7.78 -6.02 3.15
N LYS A 324 -7.64 -7.01 2.25
CA LYS A 324 -7.37 -8.42 2.58
C LYS A 324 -5.95 -8.70 3.13
N SER A 325 -5.25 -7.72 3.71
CA SER A 325 -3.83 -7.87 4.08
C SER A 325 -3.40 -7.24 5.41
N TRP A 326 -4.33 -6.77 6.25
CA TRP A 326 -3.95 -6.04 7.48
C TRP A 326 -3.56 -6.93 8.67
N GLU A 327 -3.89 -8.23 8.64
CA GLU A 327 -3.62 -9.15 9.78
C GLU A 327 -2.14 -9.50 10.00
N SER A 328 -1.22 -9.10 9.11
CA SER A 328 0.16 -9.62 9.11
C SER A 328 1.26 -8.72 9.72
N TYR A 329 0.95 -7.50 10.21
CA TYR A 329 2.02 -6.53 10.54
C TYR A 329 1.96 -5.80 11.89
N THR A 330 1.15 -6.22 12.86
CA THR A 330 1.22 -5.65 14.21
C THR A 330 0.94 -6.69 15.28
N ASP A 331 1.80 -6.76 16.29
CA ASP A 331 1.57 -7.55 17.49
C ASP A 331 0.39 -6.94 18.26
N LYS A 332 -0.60 -7.78 18.61
CA LYS A 332 -1.80 -7.44 19.39
C LYS A 332 -1.46 -6.63 20.65
N THR A 333 -0.26 -6.86 21.18
CA THR A 333 0.33 -6.23 22.37
C THR A 333 0.59 -4.73 22.22
N ASP A 334 0.97 -4.25 21.04
CA ASP A 334 1.30 -2.83 20.81
C ASP A 334 0.05 -1.95 20.67
N ILE A 335 -1.01 -2.53 20.09
CA ILE A 335 -2.34 -1.92 19.97
C ILE A 335 -2.95 -1.70 21.35
N GLU A 336 -2.86 -2.71 22.21
CA GLU A 336 -3.36 -2.66 23.58
C GLU A 336 -2.64 -1.57 24.39
N LYS A 337 -1.30 -1.56 24.40
CA LYS A 337 -0.51 -0.57 25.14
C LYS A 337 -0.84 0.87 24.76
N SER A 338 -1.02 1.16 23.47
CA SER A 338 -1.36 2.50 22.99
C SER A 338 -2.72 2.98 23.53
N LEU A 339 -3.75 2.14 23.40
CA LEU A 339 -5.11 2.44 23.86
C LEU A 339 -5.17 2.63 25.38
N CYS A 340 -4.51 1.75 26.13
CA CYS A 340 -4.47 1.82 27.60
C CYS A 340 -3.82 3.11 28.09
N SER A 341 -2.74 3.57 27.45
CA SER A 341 -2.02 4.80 27.83
C SER A 341 -2.83 6.09 27.66
N LYS A 342 -3.87 6.07 26.83
CA LYS A 342 -4.75 7.22 26.54
C LYS A 342 -6.07 7.18 27.30
N THR A 343 -6.47 6.00 27.75
CA THR A 343 -7.73 5.79 28.51
C THR A 343 -7.61 6.29 29.94
N PHE A 344 -6.42 6.16 30.52
CA PHE A 344 -6.10 6.60 31.86
C PHE A 344 -5.15 7.79 31.71
N GLU A 345 -5.67 9.02 31.77
CA GLU A 345 -4.81 10.20 31.91
C GLU A 345 -3.94 10.05 33.16
N LYS A 346 -2.78 10.72 33.13
CA LYS A 346 -1.75 10.75 34.17
C LYS A 346 -2.24 11.39 35.47
N ASP A 347 -3.24 10.82 36.11
CA ASP A 347 -3.57 11.14 37.49
C ASP A 347 -2.90 10.11 38.40
N ASP A 348 -1.86 10.64 39.03
CA ASP A 348 -1.08 10.12 40.14
C ASP A 348 -0.04 9.01 39.92
N LYS A 349 1.12 9.33 40.48
CA LYS A 349 2.36 8.55 40.52
C LYS A 349 2.06 7.13 41.04
N ASN A 350 2.59 6.12 40.34
CA ASN A 350 2.69 4.72 40.79
C ASN A 350 1.38 3.95 41.02
N LYS A 351 0.54 3.82 39.99
CA LYS A 351 -0.28 2.61 39.86
C LYS A 351 -0.02 1.93 38.53
N ASP A 352 0.51 0.72 38.64
CA ASP A 352 0.79 -0.21 37.57
C ASP A 352 -0.30 -0.17 36.47
N ILE A 353 0.13 -0.09 35.21
CA ILE A 353 -0.65 -0.38 33.99
C ILE A 353 -0.97 -1.89 33.94
N LYS A 354 -1.41 -2.50 35.05
CA LYS A 354 -1.68 -3.94 35.20
C LYS A 354 -3.16 -4.31 35.03
N ASN A 355 -4.05 -3.33 34.87
CA ASN A 355 -5.50 -3.58 34.79
C ASN A 355 -6.15 -2.84 33.62
N CYS A 356 -5.50 -2.84 32.45
CA CYS A 356 -6.23 -2.54 31.22
C CYS A 356 -7.09 -3.77 30.88
N GLN A 357 -8.39 -3.69 31.13
CA GLN A 357 -9.31 -4.80 30.86
C GLN A 357 -10.09 -4.46 29.60
N VAL A 358 -9.75 -5.12 28.49
CA VAL A 358 -10.54 -5.07 27.25
C VAL A 358 -11.74 -6.00 27.40
N ILE A 359 -12.94 -5.44 27.25
CA ILE A 359 -14.21 -6.20 27.29
C ILE A 359 -14.62 -6.51 25.85
N VAL A 360 -14.66 -7.80 25.51
CA VAL A 360 -15.22 -8.28 24.23
C VAL A 360 -16.57 -8.94 24.51
N LEU A 361 -17.64 -8.40 23.92
CA LEU A 361 -19.00 -8.93 24.06
C LEU A 361 -19.20 -10.12 23.11
N ASN A 362 -19.84 -11.18 23.60
CA ASN A 362 -20.14 -12.37 22.81
C ASN A 362 -21.62 -12.80 23.01
N PRO A 363 -22.44 -12.86 21.95
CA PRO A 363 -22.14 -12.53 20.55
C PRO A 363 -22.11 -11.02 20.28
N GLY A 364 -21.23 -10.60 19.36
CA GLY A 364 -21.27 -9.27 18.76
C GLY A 364 -22.17 -9.27 17.52
N TYR A 365 -22.89 -8.18 17.27
CA TYR A 365 -23.82 -8.04 16.15
C TYR A 365 -23.38 -6.92 15.19
N SER A 366 -23.31 -7.23 13.89
CA SER A 366 -23.06 -6.27 12.82
C SER A 366 -24.32 -5.44 12.50
N PHE A 367 -24.15 -4.31 11.80
CA PHE A 367 -25.30 -3.54 11.35
C PHE A 367 -26.22 -4.34 10.42
N SER A 368 -25.67 -5.21 9.55
CA SER A 368 -26.47 -6.06 8.67
C SER A 368 -27.38 -7.02 9.46
N GLU A 369 -26.85 -7.59 10.55
CA GLU A 369 -27.62 -8.44 11.44
C GLU A 369 -28.67 -7.63 12.23
N ILE A 370 -28.30 -6.45 12.75
CA ILE A 370 -29.23 -5.54 13.45
C ILE A 370 -30.36 -5.09 12.51
N LYS A 371 -30.04 -4.75 11.26
CA LYS A 371 -31.00 -4.34 10.22
C LYS A 371 -32.03 -5.43 9.92
N GLN A 372 -31.68 -6.70 10.08
CA GLN A 372 -32.62 -7.81 9.93
C GLN A 372 -33.33 -8.16 11.24
N LEU A 373 -32.63 -8.07 12.37
CA LEU A 373 -33.09 -8.52 13.69
C LEU A 373 -34.12 -7.60 14.30
N ILE A 374 -33.86 -6.30 14.32
CA ILE A 374 -34.73 -5.34 15.00
C ILE A 374 -36.11 -5.28 14.33
N PRO A 375 -36.22 -5.21 12.99
CA PRO A 375 -37.54 -5.28 12.35
C PRO A 375 -38.28 -6.59 12.60
N ALA A 376 -37.56 -7.72 12.67
CA ALA A 376 -38.16 -9.00 13.00
C ALA A 376 -38.70 -9.04 14.44
N VAL A 377 -37.97 -8.51 15.41
CA VAL A 377 -38.41 -8.40 16.82
C VAL A 377 -39.67 -7.56 16.91
N VAL A 378 -39.65 -6.35 16.32
CA VAL A 378 -40.78 -5.42 16.36
C VAL A 378 -42.02 -6.05 15.73
N LYS A 379 -41.88 -6.67 14.55
CA LYS A 379 -42.99 -7.34 13.87
C LYS A 379 -43.60 -8.48 14.70
N ASP A 380 -42.78 -9.29 15.34
CA ASP A 380 -43.28 -10.41 16.15
C ASP A 380 -43.97 -9.96 17.44
N VAL A 381 -43.48 -8.90 18.10
CA VAL A 381 -44.13 -8.31 19.28
C VAL A 381 -45.50 -7.73 18.92
N ILE A 382 -45.59 -7.00 17.80
CA ILE A 382 -46.86 -6.46 17.29
C ILE A 382 -47.85 -7.60 17.05
N ASN A 383 -47.44 -8.64 16.32
CA ASN A 383 -48.28 -9.80 16.02
C ASN A 383 -48.80 -10.53 17.27
N GLU A 384 -47.97 -10.65 18.32
CA GLU A 384 -48.39 -11.27 19.59
C GLU A 384 -49.44 -10.43 20.32
N LYS A 385 -49.31 -9.10 20.31
CA LYS A 385 -50.25 -8.19 20.96
C LYS A 385 -51.57 -8.07 20.22
N THR A 386 -51.55 -8.00 18.88
CA THR A 386 -52.78 -7.94 18.07
C THR A 386 -53.63 -9.21 18.23
N LYS A 387 -53.01 -10.38 18.42
CA LYS A 387 -53.72 -11.64 18.70
C LYS A 387 -54.41 -11.68 20.07
N GLN A 388 -53.98 -10.86 21.03
CA GLN A 388 -54.57 -10.79 22.37
C GLN A 388 -55.79 -9.85 22.45
N ASN A 389 -56.04 -9.01 21.43
CA ASN A 389 -57.19 -8.10 21.36
C ASN A 389 -57.83 -8.14 19.96
N PRO A 390 -58.77 -9.07 19.68
CA PRO A 390 -59.26 -9.32 18.32
C PRO A 390 -60.23 -8.26 17.74
N GLY A 391 -60.52 -7.17 18.45
CA GLY A 391 -61.61 -6.25 18.12
C GLY A 391 -61.17 -4.80 17.93
N ALA A 392 -60.50 -4.47 16.82
CA ALA A 392 -60.55 -3.20 16.07
C ALA A 392 -59.36 -3.09 15.09
N VAL A 393 -59.68 -2.79 13.82
CA VAL A 393 -58.83 -2.81 12.62
C VAL A 393 -57.92 -1.57 12.52
N GLU A 394 -56.71 -1.75 11.97
CA GLU A 394 -55.64 -0.78 11.58
C GLU A 394 -55.16 0.24 12.63
N GLN A 395 -56.03 1.04 13.24
CA GLN A 395 -55.64 2.04 14.26
C GLN A 395 -55.01 1.39 15.51
N THR A 396 -55.36 0.13 15.80
CA THR A 396 -54.78 -0.63 16.92
C THR A 396 -53.33 -1.03 16.63
N GLU A 397 -52.99 -1.39 15.38
CA GLU A 397 -51.65 -1.88 15.03
C GLU A 397 -50.62 -0.74 15.00
N GLU A 398 -51.00 0.43 14.48
CA GLU A 398 -50.14 1.62 14.45
C GLU A 398 -49.85 2.14 15.86
N ASN A 399 -50.85 2.13 16.74
CA ASN A 399 -50.68 2.48 18.15
C ASN A 399 -49.75 1.50 18.89
N ILE A 400 -49.90 0.19 18.65
CA ILE A 400 -49.01 -0.84 19.21
C ILE A 400 -47.59 -0.67 18.68
N LYS A 401 -47.42 -0.39 17.39
CA LYS A 401 -46.11 -0.15 16.78
C LYS A 401 -45.40 1.03 17.43
N LYS A 402 -46.10 2.15 17.64
CA LYS A 402 -45.53 3.33 18.31
C LYS A 402 -45.06 3.01 19.74
N GLU A 403 -45.89 2.31 20.52
CA GLU A 403 -45.53 1.90 21.87
C GLU A 403 -44.30 0.95 21.89
N VAL A 404 -44.22 0.00 20.95
CA VAL A 404 -43.06 -0.89 20.80
C VAL A 404 -41.77 -0.11 20.54
N LEU A 405 -41.82 0.90 19.65
CA LEU A 405 -40.66 1.74 19.33
C LEU A 405 -40.21 2.58 20.53
N GLU A 406 -41.15 3.19 21.26
CA GLU A 406 -40.83 3.92 22.50
C GLU A 406 -40.16 3.03 23.56
N LYS A 407 -40.60 1.76 23.69
CA LYS A 407 -39.93 0.80 24.59
C LYS A 407 -38.53 0.40 24.10
N LEU A 408 -38.35 0.24 22.80
CA LEU A 408 -37.05 -0.08 22.20
C LEU A 408 -36.03 1.05 22.44
N GLU A 409 -36.43 2.31 22.24
CA GLU A 409 -35.60 3.48 22.54
C GLU A 409 -35.22 3.54 24.02
N SER A 410 -36.17 3.31 24.92
CA SER A 410 -35.93 3.30 26.37
C SER A 410 -34.96 2.19 26.82
N LEU A 411 -35.09 0.99 26.23
CA LEU A 411 -34.24 -0.16 26.56
C LEU A 411 -32.80 0.02 26.08
N THR A 412 -32.63 0.64 24.90
CA THR A 412 -31.34 0.90 24.28
C THR A 412 -30.70 2.23 24.72
N GLY A 413 -31.47 3.10 25.38
CA GLY A 413 -31.01 4.36 25.94
C GLY A 413 -30.65 5.42 24.89
N SER A 414 -31.19 5.31 23.68
CA SER A 414 -30.84 6.16 22.55
C SER A 414 -32.11 6.80 21.95
N THR A 415 -32.27 8.11 22.13
CA THR A 415 -33.44 8.89 21.65
C THR A 415 -33.30 9.37 20.20
N ALA A 416 -32.20 9.04 19.52
CA ALA A 416 -31.88 9.52 18.17
C ALA A 416 -32.08 8.44 17.08
N LEU A 417 -32.50 7.23 17.44
CA LEU A 417 -32.65 6.12 16.51
C LEU A 417 -33.86 6.32 15.59
N GLN A 418 -33.63 6.46 14.28
CA GLN A 418 -34.70 6.45 13.29
C GLN A 418 -34.96 5.01 12.84
N TYR A 419 -36.14 4.47 13.13
CA TYR A 419 -36.51 3.09 12.78
C TYR A 419 -36.67 2.88 11.26
N GLU A 420 -36.92 3.96 10.53
CA GLU A 420 -37.02 4.02 9.08
C GLU A 420 -35.70 3.60 8.41
N ASP A 421 -34.55 3.87 9.05
CA ASP A 421 -33.22 3.50 8.57
C ASP A 421 -33.02 1.98 8.42
N LEU A 422 -33.83 1.20 9.14
CA LEU A 422 -33.81 -0.26 9.10
C LEU A 422 -34.77 -0.84 8.04
N ASN A 423 -35.76 -0.05 7.61
CA ASN A 423 -36.85 -0.50 6.73
C ASN A 423 -36.82 0.12 5.32
N SER A 424 -35.99 1.13 5.07
CA SER A 424 -35.88 1.76 3.75
C SER A 424 -35.15 0.85 2.75
N GLY A 425 -35.62 0.85 1.48
CA GLY A 425 -34.92 0.23 0.36
C GLY A 425 -33.59 0.91 0.00
N ASN A 426 -33.34 2.11 0.52
CA ASN A 426 -32.07 2.82 0.42
C ASN A 426 -31.11 2.39 1.54
N GLU A 427 -29.81 2.47 1.26
CA GLU A 427 -28.78 2.17 2.25
C GLU A 427 -28.67 3.35 3.25
N PRO A 428 -28.83 3.11 4.56
CA PRO A 428 -28.82 4.17 5.56
C PRO A 428 -27.44 4.82 5.66
N THR A 429 -27.42 6.09 6.09
CA THR A 429 -26.17 6.84 6.24
C THR A 429 -25.23 6.16 7.23
N LEU A 430 -23.92 6.39 7.07
CA LEU A 430 -22.91 5.86 8.00
C LEU A 430 -23.18 6.29 9.45
N GLU A 431 -23.74 7.48 9.66
CA GLU A 431 -24.13 8.00 10.97
C GLU A 431 -25.28 7.20 11.58
N SER A 432 -26.35 6.95 10.82
CA SER A 432 -27.46 6.08 11.22
C SER A 432 -27.02 4.66 11.58
N GLN A 433 -26.13 4.07 10.77
CA GLN A 433 -25.60 2.73 11.03
C GLN A 433 -24.84 2.67 12.37
N LYS A 434 -24.04 3.70 12.67
CA LYS A 434 -23.29 3.81 13.93
C LYS A 434 -24.23 3.95 15.14
N GLN A 435 -25.29 4.75 15.02
CA GLN A 435 -26.26 4.94 16.11
C GLN A 435 -26.94 3.62 16.48
N TRP A 436 -27.39 2.85 15.48
CA TRP A 436 -28.04 1.55 15.69
C TRP A 436 -27.12 0.52 16.35
N VAL A 437 -25.88 0.41 15.88
CA VAL A 437 -24.89 -0.50 16.49
C VAL A 437 -24.64 -0.11 17.95
N THR A 438 -24.42 1.18 18.22
CA THR A 438 -24.14 1.70 19.57
C THR A 438 -25.29 1.39 20.54
N ALA A 439 -26.52 1.58 20.11
CA ALA A 439 -27.70 1.38 20.94
C ALA A 439 -27.91 -0.08 21.37
N ILE A 440 -27.65 -1.03 20.46
CA ILE A 440 -27.74 -2.46 20.75
C ILE A 440 -26.65 -2.90 21.73
N TYR A 441 -25.44 -2.40 21.56
CA TYR A 441 -24.36 -2.71 22.51
C TYR A 441 -24.63 -2.14 23.90
N ASN A 442 -25.17 -0.92 24.00
CA ASN A 442 -25.58 -0.34 25.28
C ASN A 442 -26.64 -1.20 25.98
N TYR A 443 -27.60 -1.73 25.22
CA TYR A 443 -28.58 -2.68 25.73
C TYR A 443 -27.92 -3.97 26.26
N GLN A 444 -27.00 -4.59 25.50
CA GLN A 444 -26.31 -5.83 25.92
C GLN A 444 -25.47 -5.62 27.20
N ILE A 445 -24.80 -4.47 27.32
CA ILE A 445 -24.03 -4.10 28.51
C ILE A 445 -24.95 -3.92 29.72
N LYS A 446 -26.06 -3.18 29.56
CA LYS A 446 -27.03 -2.94 30.64
C LYS A 446 -27.67 -4.23 31.14
N LYS A 447 -27.80 -5.23 30.26
CA LYS A 447 -28.34 -6.56 30.57
C LYS A 447 -27.28 -7.56 31.03
N ASN A 448 -26.03 -7.12 31.21
CA ASN A 448 -24.91 -7.91 31.71
C ASN A 448 -24.71 -9.19 30.90
N GLU A 449 -24.83 -9.10 29.57
CA GLU A 449 -24.60 -10.24 28.68
C GLU A 449 -23.15 -10.76 28.79
N THR A 450 -22.97 -12.06 28.60
CA THR A 450 -21.71 -12.76 28.85
C THR A 450 -20.55 -12.14 28.06
N TYR A 451 -19.66 -11.45 28.76
CA TYR A 451 -18.44 -10.89 28.15
C TYR A 451 -17.25 -11.81 28.41
N LYS A 452 -16.35 -11.90 27.44
CA LYS A 452 -15.02 -12.45 27.66
C LYS A 452 -14.11 -11.31 28.10
N LYS A 453 -13.58 -11.44 29.32
CA LYS A 453 -12.54 -10.58 29.84
C LYS A 453 -11.20 -11.05 29.26
N ILE A 454 -10.58 -10.24 28.42
CA ILE A 454 -9.20 -10.52 28.00
C ILE A 454 -8.29 -9.88 29.04
N ILE A 455 -7.52 -10.71 29.74
CA ILE A 455 -6.46 -10.27 30.65
C ILE A 455 -5.15 -10.49 29.90
N ALA A 456 -4.34 -9.43 29.74
CA ALA A 456 -2.98 -9.58 29.29
C ALA A 456 -2.15 -10.16 30.45
N ASP A 457 -1.76 -11.43 30.34
CA ASP A 457 -0.94 -12.09 31.34
C ASP A 457 0.46 -11.46 31.36
N ALA A 458 0.69 -10.58 32.34
CA ALA A 458 2.00 -10.11 32.71
C ALA A 458 2.60 -11.05 33.76
N ASN A 459 3.45 -11.97 33.29
CA ASN A 459 4.51 -12.71 33.99
C ASN A 459 4.33 -14.22 34.17
N ASN A 460 5.26 -14.94 33.51
CA ASN A 460 5.87 -16.23 33.82
C ASN A 460 5.07 -17.54 33.63
N GLY A 461 5.46 -18.28 32.59
CA GLY A 461 6.20 -19.53 32.74
C GLY A 461 5.48 -20.74 33.37
N SER A 462 5.16 -21.71 32.50
CA SER A 462 4.82 -23.12 32.79
C SER A 462 3.43 -23.38 33.41
N GLY A 463 2.55 -23.97 32.59
CA GLY A 463 1.29 -24.56 33.04
C GLY A 463 0.31 -24.78 31.88
N ASP A 464 0.52 -25.85 31.13
CA ASP A 464 -0.42 -26.46 30.17
C ASP A 464 -0.85 -25.66 28.93
N ASN A 465 0.15 -25.35 28.10
CA ASN A 465 -0.03 -25.34 26.67
C ASN A 465 -0.13 -26.79 26.15
N GLN A 466 -1.34 -27.35 26.08
CA GLN A 466 -1.61 -28.46 25.16
C GLN A 466 -2.47 -28.00 23.99
N CYS A 467 -1.80 -27.40 23.01
CA CYS A 467 -2.07 -27.65 21.61
C CYS A 467 -0.76 -28.13 20.99
N ASN A 468 -0.51 -29.43 21.16
CA ASN A 468 0.71 -30.11 20.75
C ASN A 468 0.69 -30.34 19.23
N LEU A 469 1.74 -29.88 18.54
CA LEU A 469 1.95 -30.13 17.12
C LEU A 469 2.26 -31.61 16.88
N GLN A 470 1.27 -32.36 16.42
CA GLN A 470 1.48 -33.52 15.55
C GLN A 470 0.15 -33.93 14.91
N ILE A 471 -0.05 -33.45 13.67
CA ILE A 471 -1.09 -33.87 12.72
C ILE A 471 -2.54 -33.69 13.24
N GLY A 472 -3.13 -32.50 13.01
CA GLY A 472 -4.58 -32.28 13.12
C GLY A 472 -5.03 -30.97 13.78
N ILE A 473 -5.32 -29.96 12.96
CA ILE A 473 -6.39 -28.94 13.11
C ILE A 473 -6.59 -28.29 14.51
N CYS A 474 -6.19 -27.02 14.64
CA CYS A 474 -6.98 -25.97 15.30
C CYS A 474 -6.95 -24.68 14.44
N LEU A 475 -7.22 -24.88 13.14
CA LEU A 475 -7.87 -23.89 12.31
C LEU A 475 -9.37 -24.10 12.50
N TRP A 476 -10.13 -23.05 12.82
CA TRP A 476 -11.52 -23.00 12.35
C TRP A 476 -11.65 -21.89 11.31
N PRO A 477 -12.44 -22.12 10.26
CA PRO A 477 -12.00 -21.90 8.90
C PRO A 477 -12.61 -20.62 8.31
N LEU A 478 -11.76 -19.74 7.81
CA LEU A 478 -12.13 -18.71 6.84
C LEU A 478 -12.08 -19.33 5.44
N GLY A 479 -13.26 -19.69 4.93
CA GLY A 479 -13.54 -19.78 3.49
C GLY A 479 -13.36 -21.14 2.81
N GLN A 480 -14.43 -21.94 2.79
CA GLN A 480 -14.81 -22.73 1.61
C GLN A 480 -16.30 -22.53 1.30
N ASN A 481 -16.59 -22.57 0.01
CA ASN A 481 -17.79 -22.10 -0.67
C ASN A 481 -19.09 -22.74 -0.19
N THR A 482 -20.14 -21.91 -0.20
CA THR A 482 -21.56 -22.20 -0.45
C THR A 482 -22.08 -23.63 -0.24
N THR A 483 -23.14 -23.69 0.56
CA THR A 483 -24.15 -24.76 0.68
C THR A 483 -23.81 -25.97 1.55
N THR A 484 -23.85 -25.77 2.86
CA THR A 484 -24.72 -26.62 3.69
C THR A 484 -26.02 -25.88 3.93
N SER A 485 -27.04 -26.34 3.22
CA SER A 485 -28.46 -26.22 3.51
C SER A 485 -28.75 -26.07 5.01
N ASN A 486 -29.07 -24.84 5.41
CA ASN A 486 -30.33 -24.53 6.08
C ASN A 486 -30.79 -23.20 5.48
N GLY A 487 -31.87 -23.25 4.70
CA GLY A 487 -32.49 -22.05 4.15
C GLY A 487 -32.86 -21.08 5.26
N VAL A 488 -32.76 -19.78 4.99
CA VAL A 488 -33.24 -18.71 5.89
C VAL A 488 -32.83 -18.97 7.34
N ASN A 489 -31.57 -18.73 7.70
CA ASN A 489 -31.19 -18.68 9.10
C ASN A 489 -32.11 -17.68 9.79
N ASP A 490 -33.09 -18.20 10.51
CA ASP A 490 -34.16 -17.45 11.11
C ASP A 490 -33.51 -16.53 12.13
N VAL A 491 -33.52 -15.21 11.87
CA VAL A 491 -32.96 -14.20 12.77
C VAL A 491 -33.53 -14.34 14.19
N ARG A 492 -34.71 -14.97 14.28
CA ARG A 492 -35.40 -15.35 15.51
C ARG A 492 -34.67 -16.38 16.38
N SER A 493 -33.67 -17.08 15.84
CA SER A 493 -32.85 -18.04 16.57
C SER A 493 -31.74 -17.40 17.40
N SER A 494 -31.40 -16.13 17.13
CA SER A 494 -30.33 -15.41 17.84
C SER A 494 -30.69 -15.08 19.29
N GLU A 495 -29.70 -15.07 20.18
CA GLU A 495 -29.92 -14.76 21.61
C GLU A 495 -30.39 -13.31 21.84
N LEU A 496 -29.82 -12.35 21.10
CA LEU A 496 -30.29 -10.97 21.13
C LEU A 496 -31.76 -10.85 20.73
N TYR A 497 -32.19 -11.56 19.68
CA TYR A 497 -33.58 -11.57 19.27
C TYR A 497 -34.50 -12.02 20.41
N LYS A 498 -34.22 -13.18 21.01
CA LYS A 498 -35.06 -13.76 22.07
C LYS A 498 -35.15 -12.82 23.27
N LYS A 499 -34.02 -12.27 23.70
CA LYS A 499 -33.95 -11.38 24.86
C LYS A 499 -34.63 -10.06 24.61
N LEU A 500 -34.33 -9.41 23.48
CA LEU A 500 -34.90 -8.12 23.14
C LEU A 500 -36.42 -8.22 22.96
N LYS A 501 -36.90 -9.26 22.28
CA LYS A 501 -38.34 -9.57 22.19
C LYS A 501 -38.98 -9.73 23.56
N ASN A 502 -38.38 -10.54 24.44
CA ASN A 502 -38.91 -10.77 25.78
C ASN A 502 -38.94 -9.48 26.63
N ASP A 503 -37.88 -8.68 26.57
CA ASP A 503 -37.76 -7.44 27.32
C ASP A 503 -38.76 -6.38 26.85
N ILE A 504 -38.96 -6.23 25.54
CA ILE A 504 -39.98 -5.35 24.98
C ILE A 504 -41.38 -5.84 25.38
N SER A 505 -41.68 -7.13 25.18
CA SER A 505 -42.98 -7.71 25.56
C SER A 505 -43.28 -7.58 27.06
N ALA A 506 -42.27 -7.68 27.92
CA ALA A 506 -42.40 -7.46 29.36
C ALA A 506 -42.65 -5.98 29.71
N ALA A 507 -41.96 -5.06 29.03
CA ALA A 507 -42.14 -3.61 29.22
C ALA A 507 -43.51 -3.09 28.73
N MET A 508 -44.22 -3.88 27.94
CA MET A 508 -45.58 -3.62 27.44
C MET A 508 -46.71 -4.28 28.27
N LYS A 509 -46.43 -4.88 29.44
CA LYS A 509 -47.50 -5.36 30.34
C LYS A 509 -48.01 -4.20 31.21
N PRO A 510 -49.34 -4.01 31.38
CA PRO A 510 -49.83 -2.98 32.28
C PRO A 510 -49.36 -3.26 33.72
N GLN A 511 -48.82 -2.24 34.39
CA GLN A 511 -48.56 -2.31 35.83
C GLN A 511 -49.88 -2.64 36.53
N GLN A 512 -49.93 -3.75 37.25
CA GLN A 512 -51.05 -4.03 38.16
C GLN A 512 -51.14 -2.86 39.15
N SER A 513 -52.20 -2.07 39.02
CA SER A 513 -52.60 -1.08 40.00
C SER A 513 -52.85 -1.81 41.33
N THR A 514 -51.99 -1.54 42.30
CA THR A 514 -52.24 -1.90 43.69
C THR A 514 -53.36 -0.98 44.19
N VAL A 515 -54.61 -1.40 43.96
CA VAL A 515 -55.76 -0.81 44.63
C VAL A 515 -55.79 -1.42 46.03
N ASN A 516 -55.23 -0.72 47.01
CA ASN A 516 -55.59 -0.93 48.40
C ASN A 516 -56.73 0.03 48.74
N SER A 517 -57.94 -0.52 48.73
CA SER A 517 -59.14 0.07 49.30
C SER A 517 -59.11 -0.11 50.83
N GLN A 518 -59.35 1.00 51.54
CA GLN A 518 -59.82 1.16 52.94
C GLN A 518 -59.20 0.33 54.06
#